data_AF-A0A7J4IW84-F1
#
_entry.id   AF-A0A7J4IW84-F1
#
_cell.length_a   1.000
_cell.length_b   1.000
_cell.length_c   1.000
_cell.angle_alpha   90.00
_cell.angle_beta   90.00
_cell.angle_gamma   90.00
#
_symmetry.space_group_name_H-M   'P 1'
#
loop_
_entity.id
_entity.type
_entity.pdbx_description
1 polymer ?
#
loop_
_entity_poly.entity_id
_entity_poly.type
_entity_poly.pdbx_seq_one_letter_code
_entity_poly.pdbx_strand_id
1 'polypeptide(L)'
;MALKLIEKGFETEAFFLILATWNFATFRYAMKDFDIKGFKQTIENECNPVFEKLKGQKLETANFDLLKGDIVSLYNILSAIKGVKYTGASKLMHLKNPNLFVMWDGYIKKRYGFGNGTAQDYVEFLKKMQSKFGQVNWQGTGRTLAKAIDEYNYTTITLPELEKQRQNRKRK
;
A
#
# COMPACT_ATOMS: atom_id res chain seq x y z
N MET A 1 5.64 5.01 -13.39
CA MET A 1 6.27 6.34 -13.25
C MET A 1 7.06 6.45 -11.96
N ALA A 2 6.44 6.28 -10.78
CA ALA A 2 7.13 6.31 -9.49
C ALA A 2 8.19 5.19 -9.31
N LEU A 3 7.93 3.95 -9.77
CA LEU A 3 8.92 2.87 -9.69
C LEU A 3 10.23 3.20 -10.42
N LYS A 4 10.12 3.82 -11.61
CA LYS A 4 11.27 4.28 -12.40
C LYS A 4 12.09 5.37 -11.69
N LEU A 5 11.52 6.07 -10.72
CA LEU A 5 12.26 7.04 -9.90
C LEU A 5 13.12 6.31 -8.87
N ILE A 6 12.59 5.28 -8.20
CA ILE A 6 13.37 4.43 -7.28
C ILE A 6 14.54 3.77 -8.02
N GLU A 7 14.29 3.21 -9.20
CA GLU A 7 15.34 2.61 -10.04
C GLU A 7 16.47 3.59 -10.42
N LYS A 8 16.16 4.89 -10.42
CA LYS A 8 17.12 5.98 -10.72
C LYS A 8 17.71 6.64 -9.46
N GLY A 9 17.44 6.10 -8.27
CA GLY A 9 17.94 6.63 -7.00
C GLY A 9 17.12 7.78 -6.39
N PHE A 10 15.94 8.10 -6.94
CA PHE A 10 15.03 9.15 -6.46
C PHE A 10 13.90 8.57 -5.60
N GLU A 11 14.27 7.80 -4.56
CA GLU A 11 13.31 7.08 -3.71
C GLU A 11 12.36 8.01 -2.95
N THR A 12 12.91 9.09 -2.38
CA THR A 12 12.12 10.03 -1.58
C THR A 12 11.09 10.75 -2.46
N GLU A 13 11.49 11.17 -3.66
CA GLU A 13 10.62 11.79 -4.66
C GLU A 13 9.55 10.82 -5.16
N ALA A 14 9.91 9.55 -5.33
CA ALA A 14 8.94 8.50 -5.70
C ALA A 14 7.84 8.35 -4.65
N PHE A 15 8.19 8.37 -3.36
CA PHE A 15 7.23 8.35 -2.28
C PHE A 15 6.37 9.60 -2.24
N PHE A 16 6.96 10.79 -2.38
CA PHE A 16 6.17 12.02 -2.44
C PHE A 16 5.19 12.03 -3.61
N LEU A 17 5.59 11.53 -4.78
CA LEU A 17 4.69 11.40 -5.92
C LEU A 17 3.47 10.51 -5.59
N ILE A 18 3.69 9.37 -4.94
CA ILE A 18 2.59 8.48 -4.52
C ILE A 18 1.72 9.10 -3.43
N LEU A 19 2.32 9.79 -2.46
CA LEU A 19 1.56 10.44 -1.38
C LEU A 19 0.72 11.61 -1.91
N ALA A 20 1.29 12.42 -2.80
CA ALA A 20 0.63 13.57 -3.41
C ALA A 20 -0.45 13.21 -4.44
N THR A 21 -0.44 11.98 -4.96
CA THR A 21 -1.44 11.53 -5.94
C THR A 21 -2.41 10.52 -5.34
N TRP A 22 -1.91 9.37 -4.91
CA TRP A 22 -2.73 8.22 -4.50
C TRP A 22 -3.12 8.28 -3.02
N ASN A 23 -2.44 9.08 -2.19
CA ASN A 23 -2.79 9.31 -0.78
C ASN A 23 -3.18 10.76 -0.48
N PHE A 24 -3.54 11.54 -1.50
CA PHE A 24 -3.69 12.99 -1.39
C PHE A 24 -4.69 13.43 -0.31
N ALA A 25 -5.80 12.70 -0.15
CA ALA A 25 -6.83 13.01 0.84
C ALA A 25 -6.28 13.10 2.27
N THR A 26 -5.29 12.26 2.62
CA THR A 26 -4.59 12.30 3.89
C THR A 26 -3.38 13.21 3.84
N PHE A 27 -2.56 13.08 2.78
CA PHE A 27 -1.28 13.77 2.68
C PHE A 27 -1.42 15.29 2.65
N ARG A 28 -2.48 15.82 2.04
CA ARG A 28 -2.72 17.27 1.93
C ARG A 28 -2.75 18.01 3.26
N TYR A 29 -3.15 17.33 4.33
CA TYR A 29 -3.21 17.91 5.68
C TYR A 29 -1.86 17.94 6.39
N ALA A 30 -0.88 17.21 5.88
CA ALA A 30 0.49 17.19 6.40
C ALA A 30 1.44 18.03 5.56
N MET A 31 1.10 18.43 4.32
CA MET A 31 2.04 19.10 3.40
C MET A 31 2.71 20.36 3.98
N LYS A 32 2.02 21.12 4.83
CA LYS A 32 2.54 22.37 5.38
C LYS A 32 3.68 22.16 6.37
N ASP A 33 3.68 21.03 7.06
CA ASP A 33 4.58 20.73 8.18
C ASP A 33 5.12 19.29 8.12
N PHE A 34 5.20 18.72 6.91
CA PHE A 34 5.72 17.39 6.71
C PHE A 34 7.24 17.41 6.93
N ASP A 35 7.71 16.62 7.89
CA ASP A 35 9.14 16.47 8.16
C ASP A 35 9.80 15.61 7.08
N ILE A 36 10.28 16.26 6.03
CA ILE A 36 10.96 15.60 4.90
C ILE A 36 12.26 14.91 5.36
N LYS A 37 13.01 15.55 6.27
CA LYS A 37 14.31 15.02 6.72
C LYS A 37 14.11 13.80 7.60
N GLY A 38 13.22 13.87 8.59
CA GLY A 38 12.86 12.74 9.43
C GLY A 38 12.24 11.61 8.62
N PHE A 39 11.36 11.92 7.65
CA PHE A 39 10.83 10.91 6.73
C PHE A 39 11.94 10.17 5.99
N LYS A 40 12.87 10.90 5.36
CA LYS A 40 14.00 10.29 4.64
C LYS A 40 14.84 9.41 5.57
N GLN A 41 15.17 9.90 6.77
CA GLN A 41 15.94 9.14 7.76
C GLN A 41 15.23 7.86 8.22
N THR A 42 13.93 7.92 8.50
CA THR A 42 13.13 6.74 8.87
C THR A 42 13.06 5.72 7.73
N ILE A 43 12.91 6.19 6.48
CA ILE A 43 12.95 5.29 5.32
C ILE A 43 14.32 4.60 5.23
N GLU A 44 15.41 5.37 5.25
CA GLU A 44 16.76 4.85 5.06
C GLU A 44 17.21 3.92 6.18
N ASN A 45 16.97 4.31 7.44
CA ASN A 45 17.54 3.62 8.60
C ASN A 45 16.64 2.53 9.17
N GLU A 46 15.31 2.66 9.05
CA GLU A 46 14.36 1.75 9.68
C GLU A 46 13.63 0.88 8.65
N CYS A 47 13.17 1.46 7.54
CA CYS A 47 12.35 0.75 6.56
C CYS A 47 13.19 -0.05 5.56
N ASN A 48 14.23 0.55 4.99
CA ASN A 48 15.04 -0.07 3.92
C ASN A 48 15.71 -1.39 4.35
N PRO A 49 16.28 -1.53 5.57
CA PRO A 49 16.78 -2.82 6.04
C PRO A 49 15.71 -3.93 6.07
N VAL A 50 14.47 -3.57 6.42
CA VAL A 50 13.34 -4.52 6.42
C VAL A 50 12.90 -4.83 4.98
N PHE A 51 12.86 -3.83 4.10
CA PHE A 51 12.56 -4.05 2.68
C PHE A 51 13.56 -4.99 2.00
N GLU A 52 14.86 -4.90 2.32
CA GLU A 52 15.86 -5.80 1.76
C GLU A 52 15.64 -7.26 2.20
N LYS A 53 15.20 -7.52 3.44
CA LYS A 53 14.81 -8.88 3.88
C LYS A 53 13.63 -9.45 3.09
N LEU A 54 12.70 -8.59 2.70
CA LEU A 54 11.49 -8.95 1.96
C LEU A 54 11.70 -8.98 0.43
N LYS A 55 12.91 -8.67 -0.04
CA LYS A 55 13.23 -8.60 -1.46
C LYS A 55 13.09 -9.97 -2.12
N GLY A 56 12.54 -9.99 -3.34
CA GLY A 56 12.31 -11.21 -4.09
C GLY A 56 11.10 -12.04 -3.64
N GLN A 57 10.51 -11.74 -2.48
CA GLN A 57 9.24 -12.33 -2.06
C GLN A 57 8.11 -11.92 -3.02
N LYS A 58 7.20 -12.85 -3.29
CA LYS A 58 6.06 -12.67 -4.19
C LYS A 58 4.77 -13.05 -3.48
N LEU A 59 3.69 -12.33 -3.72
CA LEU A 59 2.37 -12.57 -3.12
C LEU A 59 1.94 -14.03 -3.31
N GLU A 60 2.21 -14.62 -4.47
CA GLU A 60 1.81 -15.97 -4.87
C GLU A 60 2.41 -17.06 -3.99
N THR A 61 3.66 -16.87 -3.56
CA THR A 61 4.47 -17.92 -2.92
C THR A 61 4.96 -17.56 -1.52
N ALA A 62 4.79 -16.32 -1.09
CA ALA A 62 5.28 -15.85 0.21
C ALA A 62 4.60 -16.60 1.37
N ASN A 63 5.38 -16.99 2.37
CA ASN A 63 4.84 -17.49 3.62
C ASN A 63 4.61 -16.31 4.58
N PHE A 64 3.38 -15.80 4.62
CA PHE A 64 3.04 -14.63 5.44
C PHE A 64 3.14 -14.86 6.95
N ASP A 65 3.15 -16.11 7.43
CA ASP A 65 3.38 -16.39 8.86
C ASP A 65 4.84 -16.15 9.24
N LEU A 66 5.78 -16.53 8.36
CA LEU A 66 7.21 -16.25 8.56
C LEU A 66 7.53 -14.77 8.37
N LEU A 67 6.90 -14.10 7.40
CA LEU A 67 7.15 -12.68 7.10
C LEU A 67 6.40 -11.71 8.02
N LYS A 68 5.50 -12.22 8.89
CA LYS A 68 4.60 -11.41 9.71
C LYS A 68 5.32 -10.35 10.52
N GLY A 69 6.43 -10.70 11.17
CA GLY A 69 7.18 -9.77 12.03
C GLY A 69 7.70 -8.56 11.27
N ASP A 70 8.36 -8.80 10.14
CA ASP A 70 8.90 -7.75 9.27
C ASP A 70 7.79 -6.88 8.65
N ILE A 71 6.70 -7.50 8.18
CA ILE A 71 5.56 -6.77 7.60
C ILE A 71 4.88 -5.89 8.65
N VAL A 72 4.68 -6.40 9.87
CA VAL A 72 4.05 -5.66 10.96
C VAL A 72 4.92 -4.48 11.38
N SER A 73 6.22 -4.70 11.55
CA SER A 73 7.19 -3.66 11.88
C SER A 73 7.14 -2.53 10.84
N LEU A 74 7.28 -2.88 9.58
CA LEU A 74 7.29 -1.93 8.47
C LEU A 74 5.98 -1.14 8.36
N TYR A 75 4.83 -1.82 8.48
CA TYR A 75 3.54 -1.16 8.42
C TYR A 75 3.33 -0.20 9.60
N ASN A 76 3.74 -0.58 10.80
CA ASN A 76 3.65 0.28 11.99
C ASN A 76 4.51 1.54 11.86
N ILE A 77 5.78 1.39 11.43
CA ILE A 77 6.67 2.53 11.19
C ILE A 77 6.03 3.49 10.19
N LEU A 78 5.64 3.01 9.01
CA LEU A 78 5.11 3.85 7.94
C LEU A 78 3.76 4.50 8.31
N SER A 79 2.87 3.76 8.99
CA SER A 79 1.55 4.28 9.35
C SER A 79 1.58 5.30 10.49
N ALA A 80 2.64 5.32 11.31
CA ALA A 80 2.84 6.35 12.33
C ALA A 80 3.12 7.72 11.69
N ILE A 81 3.82 7.75 10.54
CA ILE A 81 4.25 8.98 9.85
C ILE A 81 3.02 9.84 9.47
N LYS A 82 3.04 11.10 9.91
CA LYS A 82 2.02 12.10 9.58
C LYS A 82 1.95 12.26 8.07
N GLY A 83 0.76 12.17 7.47
CA GLY A 83 0.57 12.28 6.02
C GLY A 83 0.67 10.97 5.23
N VAL A 84 1.29 9.92 5.80
CA VAL A 84 1.27 8.56 5.22
C VAL A 84 0.04 7.82 5.75
N LYS A 85 0.00 7.55 7.06
CA LYS A 85 -1.07 6.79 7.73
C LYS A 85 -1.34 5.43 7.08
N TYR A 86 -2.39 4.73 7.53
CA TYR A 86 -2.68 3.34 7.18
C TYR A 86 -2.72 3.05 5.67
N THR A 87 -3.52 3.79 4.90
CA THR A 87 -3.63 3.58 3.45
C THR A 87 -2.36 3.97 2.72
N GLY A 88 -1.68 5.04 3.17
CA GLY A 88 -0.39 5.44 2.61
C GLY A 88 0.68 4.40 2.83
N ALA A 89 0.74 3.76 4.02
CA ALA A 89 1.71 2.72 4.34
C ALA A 89 1.65 1.58 3.30
N SER A 90 0.46 1.04 3.03
CA SER A 90 0.31 -0.01 2.01
C SER A 90 0.79 0.41 0.60
N LYS A 91 0.63 1.69 0.24
CA LYS A 91 1.05 2.25 -1.05
C LYS A 91 2.56 2.41 -1.14
N LEU A 92 3.21 2.85 -0.06
CA LEU A 92 4.67 2.95 -0.02
C LEU A 92 5.31 1.56 -0.02
N MET A 93 4.73 0.61 0.72
CA MET A 93 5.15 -0.79 0.72
C MET A 93 5.02 -1.41 -0.68
N HIS A 94 3.89 -1.22 -1.36
CA HIS A 94 3.70 -1.66 -2.75
C HIS A 94 4.70 -1.00 -3.70
N LEU A 95 4.99 0.28 -3.55
CA LEU A 95 5.95 0.96 -4.41
C LEU A 95 7.35 0.33 -4.30
N LYS A 96 7.76 -0.09 -3.10
CA LYS A 96 9.07 -0.72 -2.84
C LYS A 96 9.12 -2.19 -3.23
N ASN A 97 8.05 -2.94 -2.97
CA ASN A 97 7.97 -4.34 -3.37
C ASN A 97 6.60 -4.64 -4.02
N PRO A 98 6.46 -4.30 -5.32
CA PRO A 98 5.19 -4.42 -6.02
C PRO A 98 4.78 -5.87 -6.28
N ASN A 99 5.68 -6.85 -6.10
CA ASN A 99 5.35 -8.27 -6.26
C ASN A 99 4.74 -8.87 -4.99
N LEU A 100 5.03 -8.30 -3.82
CA LEU A 100 4.56 -8.83 -2.53
C LEU A 100 3.31 -8.13 -2.01
N PHE A 101 3.29 -6.80 -2.05
CA PHE A 101 2.31 -6.02 -1.31
C PHE A 101 1.14 -5.59 -2.19
N VAL A 102 -0.08 -5.93 -1.78
CA VAL A 102 -1.32 -5.43 -2.39
C VAL A 102 -1.73 -4.15 -1.66
N MET A 103 -1.97 -3.07 -2.39
CA MET A 103 -2.46 -1.83 -1.78
C MET A 103 -3.91 -1.98 -1.33
N TRP A 104 -4.31 -1.13 -0.37
CA TRP A 104 -5.71 -1.00 0.02
C TRP A 104 -6.11 0.45 0.27
N ASP A 105 -7.41 0.70 0.23
CA ASP A 105 -8.02 1.96 0.67
C ASP A 105 -9.10 1.71 1.74
N GLY A 106 -9.77 2.78 2.17
CA GLY A 106 -10.79 2.72 3.21
C GLY A 106 -11.99 1.82 2.86
N TYR A 107 -12.39 1.74 1.59
CA TYR A 107 -13.51 0.89 1.15
C TYR A 107 -13.06 -0.55 1.01
N ILE A 108 -11.90 -0.79 0.40
CA ILE A 108 -11.32 -2.12 0.22
C ILE A 108 -11.14 -2.78 1.58
N LYS A 109 -10.45 -2.12 2.53
CA LYS A 109 -10.22 -2.71 3.86
C LYS A 109 -11.54 -3.03 4.58
N LYS A 110 -12.51 -2.11 4.51
CA LYS A 110 -13.83 -2.31 5.12
C LYS A 110 -14.57 -3.49 4.50
N ARG A 111 -14.54 -3.62 3.17
CA ARG A 111 -15.20 -4.70 2.43
C ARG A 111 -14.65 -6.08 2.74
N TYR A 112 -13.36 -6.17 3.08
CA TYR A 112 -12.70 -7.40 3.49
C TYR A 112 -12.73 -7.66 5.01
N GLY A 113 -13.40 -6.80 5.79
CA GLY A 113 -13.59 -6.98 7.24
C GLY A 113 -12.53 -6.31 8.13
N PHE A 114 -11.69 -5.45 7.58
CA PHE A 114 -10.54 -4.84 8.25
C PHE A 114 -10.78 -3.35 8.56
N GLY A 115 -11.77 -3.06 9.40
CA GLY A 115 -12.17 -1.70 9.73
C GLY A 115 -11.06 -0.87 10.40
N ASN A 116 -10.33 -1.50 11.34
CA ASN A 116 -9.31 -0.83 12.15
C ASN A 116 -8.08 -0.45 11.32
N GLY A 117 -7.70 -1.28 10.35
CA GLY A 117 -6.57 -1.02 9.45
C GLY A 117 -5.21 -1.11 10.14
N THR A 118 -5.14 -1.95 11.18
CA THR A 118 -3.91 -2.25 11.94
C THR A 118 -2.90 -3.00 11.07
N ALA A 119 -1.65 -3.11 11.55
CA ALA A 119 -0.65 -3.94 10.89
C ALA A 119 -1.07 -5.43 10.81
N GLN A 120 -1.72 -5.95 11.85
CA GLN A 120 -2.27 -7.30 11.86
C GLN A 120 -3.37 -7.47 10.81
N ASP A 121 -4.28 -6.50 10.72
CA ASP A 121 -5.32 -6.50 9.69
C ASP A 121 -4.69 -6.53 8.28
N TYR A 122 -3.59 -5.81 8.07
CA TYR A 122 -2.92 -5.77 6.79
C TYR A 122 -2.25 -7.11 6.43
N VAL A 123 -1.62 -7.80 7.39
CA VAL A 123 -1.09 -9.15 7.17
C VAL A 123 -2.20 -10.13 6.80
N GLU A 124 -3.32 -10.10 7.55
CA GLU A 124 -4.47 -10.97 7.26
C GLU A 124 -5.14 -10.61 5.93
N PHE A 125 -5.12 -9.34 5.54
CA PHE A 125 -5.51 -8.91 4.20
C PHE A 125 -4.62 -9.53 3.11
N LEU A 126 -3.29 -9.47 3.25
CA LEU A 126 -2.36 -10.07 2.28
C LEU A 126 -2.57 -11.58 2.16
N LYS A 127 -2.75 -12.29 3.28
CA LYS A 127 -3.11 -13.72 3.29
C LYS A 127 -4.41 -14.00 2.54
N LYS A 128 -5.45 -13.17 2.75
CA LYS A 128 -6.71 -13.29 1.98
C LYS A 128 -6.49 -13.03 0.49
N MET A 129 -5.65 -12.07 0.12
CA MET A 129 -5.35 -11.78 -1.29
C MET A 129 -4.60 -12.96 -1.94
N GLN A 130 -3.62 -13.53 -1.25
CA GLN A 130 -2.92 -14.74 -1.69
C GLN A 130 -3.87 -15.94 -1.79
N SER A 131 -4.72 -16.18 -0.80
CA SER A 131 -5.68 -17.29 -0.85
C SER A 131 -6.67 -17.15 -2.02
N LYS A 132 -7.13 -15.93 -2.30
CA LYS A 132 -8.12 -15.67 -3.36
C LYS A 132 -7.52 -15.62 -4.77
N PHE A 133 -6.30 -15.14 -4.91
CA PHE A 133 -5.70 -14.81 -6.22
C PHE A 133 -4.33 -15.45 -6.47
N GLY A 134 -3.69 -16.06 -5.48
CA GLY A 134 -2.33 -16.59 -5.59
C GLY A 134 -2.18 -17.77 -6.57
N GLN A 135 -3.28 -18.45 -6.90
CA GLN A 135 -3.30 -19.51 -7.92
C GLN A 135 -3.54 -18.97 -9.34
N VAL A 136 -3.81 -17.67 -9.49
CA VAL A 136 -4.00 -17.06 -10.81
C VAL A 136 -2.67 -17.09 -11.55
N ASN A 137 -2.64 -17.77 -12.70
CA ASN A 137 -1.50 -17.72 -13.61
C ASN A 137 -1.42 -16.34 -14.27
N TRP A 138 -0.82 -15.39 -13.55
CA TRP A 138 -0.75 -14.01 -13.99
C TRP A 138 0.30 -13.83 -15.09
N GLN A 139 -0.17 -13.57 -16.31
CA GLN A 139 0.69 -13.32 -17.48
C GLN A 139 0.71 -11.84 -17.88
N GLY A 140 0.33 -10.93 -16.97
CA GLY A 140 0.23 -9.50 -17.29
C GLY A 140 1.58 -8.88 -17.63
N THR A 141 1.74 -8.41 -18.86
CA THR A 141 2.92 -7.64 -19.27
C THR A 141 2.88 -6.24 -18.67
N GLY A 142 3.89 -5.86 -17.87
CA GLY A 142 4.07 -4.50 -17.37
C GLY A 142 3.38 -4.16 -16.05
N ARG A 143 2.70 -5.10 -15.39
CA ARG A 143 2.18 -4.93 -14.01
C ARG A 143 2.21 -6.25 -13.24
N THR A 144 2.43 -6.17 -11.94
CA THR A 144 2.48 -7.34 -11.04
C THR A 144 1.08 -7.86 -10.72
N LEU A 145 0.96 -9.10 -10.25
CA LEU A 145 -0.31 -9.64 -9.76
C LEU A 145 -0.89 -8.77 -8.64
N ALA A 146 -0.05 -8.32 -7.70
CA ALA A 146 -0.52 -7.48 -6.61
C ALA A 146 -1.12 -6.15 -7.11
N LYS A 147 -0.58 -5.57 -8.19
CA LYS A 147 -1.18 -4.38 -8.83
C LYS A 147 -2.51 -4.70 -9.51
N ALA A 148 -2.61 -5.85 -10.17
CA ALA A 148 -3.85 -6.29 -10.81
C ALA A 148 -4.97 -6.53 -9.78
N ILE A 149 -4.64 -7.10 -8.62
CA ILE A 149 -5.58 -7.29 -7.51
C ILE A 149 -6.05 -5.95 -6.95
N ASP A 150 -5.14 -4.98 -6.77
CA ASP A 150 -5.48 -3.61 -6.38
C ASP A 150 -6.49 -2.98 -7.36
N GLU A 151 -6.26 -3.07 -8.67
CA GLU A 151 -7.17 -2.54 -9.70
C GLU A 151 -8.52 -3.26 -9.72
N TYR A 152 -8.51 -4.58 -9.58
CA TYR A 152 -9.74 -5.37 -9.45
C TYR A 152 -10.54 -4.92 -8.22
N ASN A 153 -9.91 -4.80 -7.07
CA ASN A 153 -10.57 -4.34 -5.84
C ASN A 153 -11.07 -2.91 -5.99
N TYR A 154 -10.30 -2.01 -6.60
CA TYR A 154 -10.71 -0.62 -6.82
C TYR A 154 -11.96 -0.54 -7.72
N THR A 155 -11.96 -1.28 -8.83
CA THR A 155 -13.08 -1.26 -9.79
C THR A 155 -14.34 -1.96 -9.25
N THR A 156 -14.19 -3.03 -8.46
CA THR A 156 -15.33 -3.80 -7.95
C THR A 156 -15.86 -3.34 -6.59
N ILE A 157 -15.07 -2.57 -5.83
CA ILE A 157 -15.41 -2.14 -4.46
C ILE A 157 -15.44 -0.61 -4.38
N THR A 158 -14.30 0.03 -4.64
CA THR A 158 -14.14 1.47 -4.38
C THR A 158 -14.95 2.34 -5.33
N LEU A 159 -14.92 2.07 -6.64
CA LEU A 159 -15.69 2.84 -7.63
C LEU A 159 -17.21 2.83 -7.36
N PRO A 160 -17.86 1.65 -7.15
CA PRO A 160 -19.28 1.62 -6.82
C PRO A 160 -19.64 2.39 -5.54
N GLU A 161 -18.82 2.29 -4.49
CA GLU A 161 -19.06 3.01 -3.24
C GLU A 161 -18.93 4.54 -3.42
N LEU A 162 -17.97 4.99 -4.22
CA LEU A 162 -17.82 6.41 -4.56
C LEU A 162 -19.01 6.92 -5.38
N GLU A 163 -19.51 6.14 -6.33
CA GLU A 163 -20.70 6.48 -7.12
C GLU A 163 -21.95 6.59 -6.25
N LYS A 164 -22.17 5.61 -5.36
CA LYS A 164 -23.27 5.64 -4.39
C LYS A 164 -23.21 6.88 -3.50
N GLN A 165 -22.03 7.26 -3.02
CA GLN A 165 -21.87 8.48 -2.23
C GLN A 165 -22.15 9.75 -3.04
N ARG A 166 -21.72 9.82 -4.31
CA ARG A 166 -22.01 10.95 -5.19
C ARG A 166 -23.51 11.10 -5.44
N GLN A 167 -24.22 9.99 -5.69
CA GLN A 167 -25.68 10.02 -5.87
C GLN A 167 -26.40 10.48 -4.59
N ASN A 168 -25.99 9.99 -3.43
CA ASN A 168 -26.57 10.41 -2.15
C ASN A 168 -26.35 11.90 -1.84
N ARG A 169 -25.21 12.46 -2.26
CA ARG A 169 -24.95 13.91 -2.11
C ARG A 169 -25.79 14.77 -3.04
N LYS A 170 -26.13 14.28 -4.24
CA LYS A 170 -27.01 15.00 -5.19
C LYS A 170 -28.49 15.00 -4.77
N ARG A 171 -28.89 14.07 -3.90
CA ARG A 171 -30.26 13.94 -3.38
C ARG A 171 -30.51 14.73 -2.10
N LYS A 172 -29.47 15.31 -1.50
CA LYS A 172 -29.54 16.20 -0.35
C LYS A 172 -29.41 17.64 -0.83
#